data_AF-A0A1I7JRU8-F1
#
_entry.id   AF-A0A1I7JRU8-F1
#
_cell.length_a   1.000
_cell.length_b   1.000
_cell.length_c   1.000
_cell.angle_alpha   90.00
_cell.angle_beta   90.00
_cell.angle_gamma   90.00
#
_symmetry.space_group_name_H-M   'P 1'
#
loop_
_entity.id
_entity.type
_entity.pdbx_description
1 polymer ?
#
loop_
_entity_poly.entity_id
_entity_poly.type
_entity_poly.pdbx_seq_one_letter_code
_entity_poly.pdbx_strand_id
1 'polypeptide(L)'
;MSADCGMIRENACIAMRVLPMRMYDLIHKKRTGQVLVRSEIEWMVDAYVRGEVPDEQMSAFAMAVVWRGMTDEETTDLTLAMAKSGHVLDLSSIPGVKVDKHSTGGVGDTTTLVLAPLVASVGVPVAKMSGRGLGHTGGTIDKLESIPGFSCELSMEAFLDQVRRIGVAVAAQTAELAPADKKLYALRDVTDTVESIPLIASSVMSKKIASGADAIVLDVKVGAGAFMKDLDQARRLARTMVSIGQLAGRRTVAVLTNMDEPLGHAVGNALEVREAVLTLRGQGPPDLTELCLTLGTEMVLLAGKAKEAAAARAMLERALADGSALAKWKEFVRAQGGDDRVADDLSLLPKAPVVRPLHAWADGVVTGMQAEEIGLIAMRLGAGRAKHGDAIDPAVGIVLHRKVGDPVVRGEVVAEIHAASEAAAEEAARGLRGCITLAAGHPFTPPLVLEIIRAGTAAEGPTSGAVYPAGGHASADEATPRTATAPGEALDEALLAAARGAMQHAYAPYSRFPVGAALRLSDGTVVTGANVENASYGLTNCAERTALFQWAASPARAEGIRVVAVAVMADSPDPVAPCGACRQVLAEFCSPETPVWLANTDGAVRRTTVGELLPDAFGPAQMAGGR
;
A
#
# COMPACT_ATOMS: atom_id res chain seq x y z
N MET A 1 -65.92 29.13 55.83
CA MET A 1 -65.09 30.24 55.31
C MET A 1 -63.72 29.63 54.95
N SER A 2 -63.59 28.76 53.94
CA SER A 2 -63.44 29.01 52.48
C SER A 2 -62.43 30.12 52.18
N ALA A 3 -61.14 29.82 51.97
CA ALA A 3 -60.49 29.22 50.79
C ALA A 3 -60.52 30.15 49.56
N ASP A 4 -59.37 30.73 49.24
CA ASP A 4 -59.00 31.13 47.88
C ASP A 4 -57.46 31.16 47.75
N CYS A 5 -56.92 30.22 46.98
CA CYS A 5 -55.49 30.10 46.65
C CYS A 5 -55.38 30.24 45.13
N GLY A 6 -54.91 31.41 44.69
CA GLY A 6 -54.79 31.77 43.30
C GLY A 6 -53.70 30.98 42.57
N MET A 7 -54.11 30.32 41.49
CA MET A 7 -53.27 29.76 40.44
C MET A 7 -52.37 30.82 39.79
N ILE A 8 -51.05 30.60 39.86
CA ILE A 8 -50.13 31.01 38.79
C ILE A 8 -49.48 29.72 38.28
N ARG A 9 -49.92 29.27 37.10
CA ARG A 9 -49.26 28.22 36.33
C ARG A 9 -48.09 28.84 35.58
N GLU A 10 -46.89 28.72 36.12
CA GLU A 10 -45.67 28.94 35.33
C GLU A 10 -45.38 27.71 34.48
N ASN A 11 -45.45 27.91 33.17
CA ASN A 11 -44.96 26.98 32.14
C ASN A 11 -43.43 26.88 32.24
N ALA A 12 -42.92 25.96 33.05
CA ALA A 12 -41.54 25.50 32.95
C ALA A 12 -41.42 24.48 31.79
N CYS A 13 -41.43 24.99 30.55
CA CYS A 13 -40.95 24.23 29.41
C CYS A 13 -39.41 24.23 29.52
N ILE A 14 -38.85 23.18 30.12
CA ILE A 14 -37.40 22.93 30.12
C ILE A 14 -37.03 22.64 28.67
N ALA A 15 -36.67 23.70 27.93
CA ALA A 15 -35.89 23.56 26.71
C ALA A 15 -34.58 22.89 27.12
N MET A 16 -34.39 21.62 26.78
CA MET A 16 -33.09 20.96 26.84
C MET A 16 -32.13 21.80 26.01
N ARG A 17 -31.34 22.65 26.67
CA ARG A 17 -30.23 23.36 26.04
C ARG A 17 -29.26 22.29 25.56
N VAL A 18 -29.23 22.06 24.24
CA VAL A 18 -28.13 21.36 23.60
C VAL A 18 -26.88 22.15 23.94
N LEU A 19 -26.02 21.60 24.79
CA LEU A 19 -24.74 22.23 25.10
C LEU A 19 -23.98 22.39 23.78
N PRO A 20 -23.34 23.55 23.53
CA PRO A 20 -22.62 23.77 22.28
C PRO A 20 -21.49 22.73 22.15
N MET A 21 -21.40 22.07 21.00
CA MET A 21 -20.30 21.16 20.68
C MET A 21 -18.98 21.92 20.71
N ARG A 22 -17.95 21.33 21.33
CA ARG A 22 -16.60 21.89 21.38
C ARG A 22 -15.61 20.87 20.86
N MET A 23 -14.68 21.33 20.03
CA MET A 23 -13.64 20.49 19.46
C MET A 23 -12.78 19.81 20.53
N TYR A 24 -12.55 20.48 21.67
CA TYR A 24 -11.86 19.90 22.82
C TYR A 24 -12.51 18.59 23.32
N ASP A 25 -13.85 18.54 23.36
CA ASP A 25 -14.59 17.38 23.83
C ASP A 25 -14.47 16.22 22.82
N LEU A 26 -14.46 16.53 21.51
CA LEU A 26 -14.25 15.54 20.44
C LEU A 26 -12.84 14.96 20.45
N ILE A 27 -11.82 15.80 20.64
CA ILE A 27 -10.42 15.35 20.81
C ILE A 27 -10.32 14.44 22.03
N HIS A 28 -10.91 14.83 23.17
CA HIS A 28 -10.90 14.01 24.38
C HIS A 28 -11.57 12.64 24.13
N LYS A 29 -12.73 12.64 23.49
CA LYS A 29 -13.49 11.44 23.14
C LYS A 29 -12.65 10.50 22.27
N LYS A 30 -12.10 11.01 21.16
CA LYS A 30 -11.25 10.20 20.26
C LYS A 30 -9.98 9.70 20.97
N ARG A 31 -9.27 10.57 21.70
CA ARG A 31 -8.04 10.22 22.46
C ARG A 31 -8.26 9.11 23.49
N THR A 32 -9.44 9.07 24.12
CA THR A 32 -9.84 8.03 25.08
C THR A 32 -10.41 6.76 24.43
N GLY A 33 -10.37 6.66 23.09
CA GLY A 33 -10.79 5.47 22.35
C GLY A 33 -12.29 5.38 22.13
N GLN A 34 -13.05 6.44 22.39
CA GLN A 34 -14.49 6.47 22.13
C GLN A 34 -14.78 6.76 20.65
N VAL A 35 -15.95 6.30 20.21
CA VAL A 35 -16.47 6.47 18.84
C VAL A 35 -17.18 7.82 18.72
N LEU A 36 -16.82 8.60 17.69
CA LEU A 36 -17.54 9.80 17.30
C LEU A 36 -18.79 9.43 16.51
N VAL A 37 -19.90 10.11 16.76
CA VAL A 37 -21.12 9.94 15.98
C VAL A 37 -21.09 10.86 14.76
N ARG A 38 -21.87 10.53 13.71
CA ARG A 38 -21.96 11.30 12.47
C ARG A 38 -22.06 12.82 12.68
N SER A 39 -22.97 13.28 13.53
CA SER A 39 -23.20 14.71 13.74
C SER A 39 -22.01 15.42 14.39
N GLU A 40 -21.19 14.72 15.18
CA GLU A 40 -19.96 15.27 15.75
C GLU A 40 -18.88 15.45 14.66
N ILE A 41 -18.76 14.47 13.77
CA ILE A 41 -17.81 14.50 12.65
C ILE A 41 -18.19 15.58 11.64
N GLU A 42 -19.46 15.66 11.27
CA GLU A 42 -20.00 16.70 10.37
C GLU A 42 -19.74 18.09 10.93
N TRP A 43 -20.08 18.33 12.20
CA TRP A 43 -19.82 19.61 12.86
C TRP A 43 -18.32 19.96 12.87
N MET A 44 -17.46 19.00 13.20
CA MET A 44 -16.01 19.18 13.27
C MET A 44 -15.43 19.58 11.91
N VAL A 45 -15.78 18.87 10.84
CA VAL A 45 -15.31 19.15 9.49
C VAL A 45 -15.80 20.52 9.02
N ASP A 46 -17.08 20.82 9.21
CA ASP A 46 -17.67 22.09 8.82
C ASP A 46 -17.05 23.28 9.56
N ALA A 47 -16.88 23.16 10.89
CA ALA A 47 -16.26 24.19 11.71
C ALA A 47 -14.79 24.42 11.34
N TYR A 48 -14.05 23.36 10.96
CA TYR A 48 -12.68 23.48 10.48
C TYR A 48 -12.58 24.19 9.13
N VAL A 49 -13.49 23.90 8.21
CA VAL A 49 -13.57 24.58 6.92
C VAL A 49 -13.87 26.06 7.12
N ARG A 50 -14.81 26.42 8.00
CA ARG A 50 -15.14 27.81 8.38
C ARG A 50 -14.05 28.54 9.17
N GLY A 51 -13.02 27.85 9.64
CA GLY A 51 -11.94 28.44 10.44
C GLY A 51 -12.30 28.67 11.91
N GLU A 52 -13.40 28.07 12.39
CA GLU A 52 -13.82 28.10 13.80
C GLU A 52 -13.01 27.10 14.64
N VAL A 53 -12.55 26.01 14.01
CA VAL A 53 -11.57 25.08 14.60
C VAL A 53 -10.18 25.46 14.09
N PRO A 54 -9.22 25.78 14.98
CA PRO A 54 -7.86 26.12 14.59
C PRO A 54 -7.02 24.85 14.31
N ASP A 55 -5.93 25.01 13.55
CA ASP A 55 -5.08 23.90 13.08
C ASP A 55 -4.47 23.08 14.23
N GLU A 56 -4.18 23.69 15.38
CA GLU A 56 -3.64 23.00 16.56
C GLU A 56 -4.64 22.00 17.17
N GLN A 57 -5.94 22.29 17.07
CA GLN A 57 -6.97 21.37 17.54
C GLN A 57 -7.22 20.26 16.53
N MET A 58 -7.21 20.59 15.24
CA MET A 58 -7.37 19.58 14.19
C MET A 58 -6.17 18.62 14.15
N SER A 59 -4.94 19.10 14.39
CA SER A 59 -3.75 18.25 14.45
C SER A 59 -3.77 17.34 15.68
N ALA A 60 -4.23 17.84 16.83
CA ALA A 60 -4.45 17.01 18.01
C ALA A 60 -5.49 15.91 17.77
N PHE A 61 -6.56 16.19 17.01
CA PHE A 61 -7.51 15.18 16.58
C PHE A 61 -6.89 14.18 15.59
N ALA A 62 -6.17 14.65 14.57
CA ALA A 62 -5.50 13.78 13.60
C ALA A 62 -4.53 12.82 14.30
N MET A 63 -3.74 13.32 15.25
CA MET A 63 -2.85 12.49 16.06
C MET A 63 -3.63 11.52 16.96
N ALA A 64 -4.76 11.93 17.55
CA ALA A 64 -5.61 11.01 18.29
C ALA A 64 -6.15 9.87 17.39
N VAL A 65 -6.48 10.17 16.13
CA VAL A 65 -6.86 9.17 15.11
C VAL A 65 -5.68 8.29 14.72
N VAL A 66 -4.45 8.81 14.61
CA VAL A 66 -3.25 7.99 14.44
C VAL A 66 -3.23 6.93 15.54
N TRP A 67 -3.24 7.31 16.82
CA TRP A 67 -3.10 6.34 17.91
C TRP A 67 -4.30 5.41 18.17
N ARG A 68 -5.52 5.86 17.88
CA ARG A 68 -6.75 5.13 18.25
C ARG A 68 -7.50 4.53 17.06
N GLY A 69 -7.16 4.93 15.84
CA GLY A 69 -7.92 4.60 14.64
C GLY A 69 -9.33 5.18 14.65
N MET A 70 -10.12 4.72 13.69
CA MET A 70 -11.53 5.01 13.52
C MET A 70 -12.24 3.72 13.12
N THR A 71 -13.52 3.57 13.47
CA THR A 71 -14.33 2.47 12.91
C THR A 71 -14.62 2.70 11.43
N ASP A 72 -15.16 1.70 10.73
CA ASP A 72 -15.56 1.83 9.33
C ASP A 72 -16.64 2.90 9.17
N GLU A 73 -17.58 2.99 10.11
CA GLU A 73 -18.62 4.02 10.13
C GLU A 73 -18.03 5.41 10.34
N GLU A 74 -17.16 5.59 11.34
CA GLU A 74 -16.49 6.87 11.59
C GLU A 74 -15.68 7.32 10.36
N THR A 75 -14.93 6.40 9.76
CA THR A 75 -14.10 6.69 8.58
C THR A 75 -14.98 7.07 7.39
N THR A 76 -16.11 6.38 7.20
CA THR A 76 -17.09 6.70 6.15
C THR A 76 -17.74 8.06 6.40
N ASP A 77 -18.18 8.34 7.62
CA ASP A 77 -18.80 9.62 7.97
C ASP A 77 -17.80 10.78 7.79
N LEU A 78 -16.53 10.60 8.16
CA LEU A 78 -15.47 11.57 7.87
C LEU A 78 -15.28 11.78 6.37
N THR A 79 -15.24 10.69 5.61
CA THR A 79 -15.13 10.74 4.14
C THR A 79 -16.26 11.56 3.52
N LEU A 80 -17.51 11.28 3.93
CA LEU A 80 -18.70 11.93 3.39
C LEU A 80 -18.78 13.41 3.82
N ALA A 81 -18.42 13.72 5.06
CA ALA A 81 -18.34 15.10 5.54
C ALA A 81 -17.29 15.89 4.74
N MET A 82 -16.10 15.32 4.51
CA MET A 82 -15.08 15.96 3.68
C MET A 82 -15.51 16.11 2.21
N ALA A 83 -16.17 15.10 1.64
CA ALA A 83 -16.68 15.18 0.27
C ALA A 83 -17.72 16.29 0.10
N LYS A 84 -18.59 16.49 1.10
CA LYS A 84 -19.65 17.50 1.12
C LYS A 84 -19.20 18.88 1.60
N SER A 85 -17.95 19.02 2.04
CA SER A 85 -17.41 20.29 2.53
C SER A 85 -17.29 21.39 1.46
N GLY A 86 -17.45 21.02 0.19
CA GLY A 86 -17.44 21.93 -0.96
C GLY A 86 -18.38 21.44 -2.05
N HIS A 87 -18.07 21.76 -3.29
CA HIS A 87 -18.93 21.39 -4.42
C HIS A 87 -18.76 19.90 -4.76
N VAL A 88 -19.88 19.17 -4.83
CA VAL A 88 -19.94 17.79 -5.32
C VAL A 88 -20.43 17.82 -6.76
N LEU A 89 -19.64 17.27 -7.67
CA LEU A 89 -19.93 17.28 -9.10
C LEU A 89 -21.12 16.38 -9.43
N ASP A 90 -22.06 16.96 -10.17
CA ASP A 90 -23.13 16.20 -10.79
C ASP A 90 -22.73 15.78 -12.21
N LEU A 91 -22.46 14.49 -12.38
CA LEU A 91 -22.16 13.87 -13.67
C LEU A 91 -23.41 13.25 -14.33
N SER A 92 -24.62 13.53 -13.84
CA SER A 92 -25.88 12.96 -14.34
C SER A 92 -26.14 13.25 -15.82
N SER A 93 -25.62 14.37 -16.33
CA SER A 93 -25.72 14.73 -17.75
C SER A 93 -24.93 13.81 -18.69
N ILE A 94 -23.95 13.06 -18.18
CA ILE A 94 -23.15 12.11 -18.96
C ILE A 94 -23.85 10.75 -18.97
N PRO A 95 -24.21 10.20 -20.15
CA PRO A 95 -24.89 8.91 -20.24
C PRO A 95 -23.98 7.75 -19.81
N GLY A 96 -24.57 6.75 -19.18
CA GLY A 96 -23.87 5.55 -18.74
C GLY A 96 -23.25 5.68 -17.34
N VAL A 97 -22.40 4.71 -17.00
CA VAL A 97 -21.72 4.62 -15.71
C VAL A 97 -20.35 5.30 -15.82
N LYS A 98 -20.16 6.38 -15.07
CA LYS A 98 -18.91 7.15 -15.07
C LYS A 98 -17.92 6.46 -14.16
N VAL A 99 -16.79 6.03 -14.73
CA VAL A 99 -15.75 5.31 -13.98
C VAL A 99 -14.53 6.19 -13.81
N ASP A 100 -13.96 6.19 -12.61
CA ASP A 100 -12.67 6.84 -12.31
C ASP A 100 -11.67 5.80 -11.78
N LYS A 101 -10.38 6.01 -12.07
CA LYS A 101 -9.26 5.30 -11.45
C LYS A 101 -8.51 6.24 -10.51
N HIS A 102 -8.23 5.78 -9.29
CA HIS A 102 -7.26 6.43 -8.42
C HIS A 102 -6.05 5.53 -8.21
N SER A 103 -4.86 6.11 -8.14
CA SER A 103 -3.69 5.41 -7.62
C SER A 103 -3.21 6.12 -6.37
N THR A 104 -2.70 5.36 -5.39
CA THR A 104 -2.02 5.91 -4.22
C THR A 104 -0.71 6.63 -4.57
N GLY A 105 -0.26 6.54 -5.83
CA GLY A 105 0.98 7.14 -6.32
C GLY A 105 2.12 6.12 -6.36
N GLY A 106 2.96 6.23 -7.39
CA GLY A 106 4.11 5.36 -7.60
C GLY A 106 5.01 5.89 -8.72
N VAL A 107 6.26 5.46 -8.72
CA VAL A 107 7.29 5.89 -9.67
C VAL A 107 7.01 5.26 -11.04
N GLY A 108 6.97 6.06 -12.10
CA GLY A 108 6.64 5.59 -13.45
C GLY A 108 5.16 5.25 -13.66
N ASP A 109 4.25 5.59 -12.72
CA ASP A 109 2.82 5.30 -12.87
C ASP A 109 2.18 6.15 -13.98
N THR A 110 2.34 5.66 -15.21
CA THR A 110 1.85 6.21 -16.48
C THR A 110 0.44 5.72 -16.81
N THR A 111 -0.12 4.82 -16.00
CA THR A 111 -1.35 4.09 -16.32
C THR A 111 -2.51 4.99 -16.75
N THR A 112 -2.72 6.16 -16.12
CA THR A 112 -3.84 7.05 -16.48
C THR A 112 -3.81 7.50 -17.96
N LEU A 113 -2.61 7.71 -18.53
CA LEU A 113 -2.45 8.20 -19.91
C LEU A 113 -2.84 7.15 -20.95
N VAL A 114 -2.67 5.86 -20.61
CA VAL A 114 -3.06 4.71 -21.43
C VAL A 114 -4.51 4.32 -21.15
N LEU A 115 -4.84 4.16 -19.87
CA LEU A 115 -6.09 3.59 -19.37
C LEU A 115 -7.30 4.44 -19.73
N ALA A 116 -7.21 5.78 -19.61
CA ALA A 116 -8.34 6.66 -19.88
C ALA A 116 -8.86 6.54 -21.33
N PRO A 117 -8.03 6.71 -22.38
CA PRO A 117 -8.48 6.51 -23.76
C PRO A 117 -8.76 5.05 -24.10
N LEU A 118 -8.02 4.09 -23.52
CA LEU A 118 -8.28 2.67 -23.74
C LEU A 118 -9.70 2.27 -23.28
N VAL A 119 -10.08 2.63 -22.06
CA VAL A 119 -11.41 2.33 -21.50
C VAL A 119 -12.51 3.13 -22.21
N ALA A 120 -12.24 4.39 -22.59
CA ALA A 120 -13.19 5.18 -23.38
C ALA A 120 -13.40 4.64 -24.80
N SER A 121 -12.38 4.03 -25.41
CA SER A 121 -12.49 3.43 -26.75
C SER A 121 -13.45 2.25 -26.81
N VAL A 122 -13.67 1.57 -25.67
CA VAL A 122 -14.65 0.48 -25.53
C VAL A 122 -16.01 0.95 -24.99
N GLY A 123 -16.24 2.27 -24.99
CA GLY A 123 -17.55 2.88 -24.73
C GLY A 123 -17.89 3.10 -23.25
N VAL A 124 -16.90 3.14 -22.36
CA VAL A 124 -17.06 3.50 -20.95
C VAL A 124 -16.69 4.97 -20.74
N PRO A 125 -17.57 5.82 -20.18
CA PRO A 125 -17.23 7.22 -19.93
C PRO A 125 -16.25 7.37 -18.76
N VAL A 126 -15.11 8.03 -19.04
CA VAL A 126 -14.03 8.31 -18.09
C VAL A 126 -13.98 9.81 -17.81
N ALA A 127 -14.62 10.23 -16.72
CA ALA A 127 -14.63 11.60 -16.24
C ALA A 127 -13.52 11.77 -15.19
N LYS A 128 -12.29 12.06 -15.63
CA LYS A 128 -11.12 12.02 -14.76
C LYS A 128 -10.78 13.41 -14.20
N MET A 129 -10.74 13.50 -12.87
CA MET A 129 -10.05 14.59 -12.18
C MET A 129 -8.76 14.11 -11.54
N SER A 130 -7.70 14.87 -11.79
CA SER A 130 -6.34 14.59 -11.33
C SER A 130 -5.76 15.81 -10.59
N GLY A 131 -4.79 15.55 -9.71
CA GLY A 131 -3.98 16.60 -9.09
C GLY A 131 -2.68 16.80 -9.86
N ARG A 132 -2.00 17.92 -9.58
CA ARG A 132 -0.59 18.11 -9.95
C ARG A 132 0.30 17.32 -8.98
N GLY A 133 1.49 16.94 -9.43
CA GLY A 133 2.44 16.18 -8.61
C GLY A 133 3.09 17.03 -7.52
N LEU A 134 3.24 16.43 -6.34
CA LEU A 134 4.15 16.84 -5.28
C LEU A 134 5.09 15.66 -5.00
N GLY A 135 6.39 15.91 -4.90
CA GLY A 135 7.39 14.87 -4.67
C GLY A 135 8.12 14.41 -5.93
N HIS A 136 8.39 13.11 -5.99
CA HIS A 136 9.48 12.54 -6.80
C HIS A 136 9.29 12.60 -8.32
N THR A 137 8.05 12.67 -8.83
CA THR A 137 7.76 12.91 -10.26
C THR A 137 6.58 13.86 -10.42
N GLY A 138 6.42 14.43 -11.62
CA GLY A 138 5.21 15.15 -12.00
C GLY A 138 3.97 14.26 -11.91
N GLY A 139 2.83 14.85 -11.58
CA GLY A 139 1.55 14.15 -11.54
C GLY A 139 1.01 13.90 -12.95
N THR A 140 -0.13 13.23 -13.08
CA THR A 140 -0.79 13.00 -14.39
C THR A 140 -0.95 14.29 -15.21
N ILE A 141 -1.27 15.41 -14.56
CA ILE A 141 -1.40 16.72 -15.22
C ILE A 141 -0.06 17.17 -15.80
N ASP A 142 1.01 17.13 -15.00
CA ASP A 142 2.33 17.58 -15.42
C ASP A 142 2.86 16.74 -16.60
N LYS A 143 2.57 15.44 -16.59
CA LYS A 143 2.85 14.54 -17.72
C LYS A 143 2.10 14.96 -18.97
N LEU A 144 0.77 15.13 -18.89
CA LEU A 144 -0.06 15.51 -20.05
C LEU A 144 0.30 16.89 -20.61
N GLU A 145 0.65 17.86 -19.76
CA GLU A 145 1.07 19.21 -20.17
C GLU A 145 2.46 19.24 -20.82
N SER A 146 3.19 18.12 -20.86
CA SER A 146 4.37 17.98 -21.73
C SER A 146 4.02 17.84 -23.22
N ILE A 147 2.76 17.54 -23.54
CA ILE A 147 2.25 17.55 -24.92
C ILE A 147 2.07 19.01 -25.35
N PRO A 148 2.69 19.45 -26.46
CA PRO A 148 2.56 20.84 -26.92
C PRO A 148 1.10 21.27 -27.07
N GLY A 149 0.72 22.37 -26.42
CA GLY A 149 -0.63 22.96 -26.46
C GLY A 149 -1.67 22.31 -25.56
N PHE A 150 -1.39 21.16 -24.94
CA PHE A 150 -2.37 20.46 -24.11
C PHE A 150 -2.60 21.22 -22.79
N SER A 151 -3.87 21.35 -22.39
CA SER A 151 -4.22 21.96 -21.10
C SER A 151 -5.23 21.09 -20.34
N CYS A 152 -4.98 20.92 -19.03
CA CYS A 152 -5.95 20.31 -18.11
C CYS A 152 -6.93 21.34 -17.51
N GLU A 153 -6.78 22.63 -17.85
CA GLU A 153 -7.63 23.70 -17.35
C GLU A 153 -8.91 23.76 -18.19
N LEU A 154 -9.98 23.15 -17.69
CA LEU A 154 -11.28 23.11 -18.34
C LEU A 154 -12.34 23.77 -17.44
N SER A 155 -13.25 24.53 -18.07
CA SER A 155 -14.49 24.89 -17.39
C SER A 155 -15.32 23.62 -17.14
N MET A 156 -16.17 23.63 -16.11
CA MET A 156 -17.04 22.48 -15.82
C MET A 156 -17.93 22.12 -17.01
N GLU A 157 -18.46 23.13 -17.71
CA GLU A 157 -19.28 22.92 -18.91
C GLU A 157 -18.49 22.20 -20.01
N ALA A 158 -17.27 22.67 -20.31
CA ALA A 158 -16.41 22.05 -21.32
C ALA A 158 -16.00 20.63 -20.94
N PHE A 159 -15.71 20.38 -19.66
CA PHE A 159 -15.41 19.05 -19.13
C PHE A 159 -16.58 18.08 -19.34
N LEU A 160 -17.79 18.47 -18.92
CA LEU A 160 -18.98 17.63 -19.08
C LEU A 160 -19.31 17.39 -20.56
N ASP A 161 -19.21 18.42 -21.40
CA ASP A 161 -19.46 18.32 -22.83
C ASP A 161 -18.48 17.39 -23.54
N GLN A 162 -17.19 17.51 -23.22
CA GLN A 162 -16.17 16.64 -23.78
C GLN A 162 -16.42 15.18 -23.41
N VAL A 163 -16.67 14.87 -22.13
CA VAL A 163 -16.96 13.48 -21.73
C VAL A 163 -18.22 12.96 -22.42
N ARG A 164 -19.27 13.78 -22.56
CA ARG A 164 -20.49 13.41 -23.33
C ARG A 164 -20.18 13.09 -24.79
N ARG A 165 -19.34 13.89 -25.44
CA ARG A 165 -19.05 13.79 -26.88
C ARG A 165 -18.06 12.68 -27.21
N ILE A 166 -16.97 12.56 -26.45
CA ILE A 166 -15.83 11.70 -26.80
C ILE A 166 -15.59 10.56 -25.80
N GLY A 167 -16.27 10.59 -24.64
CA GLY A 167 -16.18 9.57 -23.61
C GLY A 167 -15.03 9.74 -22.61
N VAL A 168 -14.16 10.74 -22.77
CA VAL A 168 -13.00 10.95 -21.90
C VAL A 168 -12.60 12.41 -21.76
N ALA A 169 -12.27 12.82 -20.55
CA ALA A 169 -11.57 14.08 -20.26
C ALA A 169 -10.72 13.91 -19.00
N VAL A 170 -9.60 14.63 -18.95
CA VAL A 170 -8.74 14.73 -17.76
C VAL A 170 -8.62 16.20 -17.39
N ALA A 171 -9.24 16.58 -16.28
CA ALA A 171 -9.23 17.95 -15.77
C ALA A 171 -8.41 18.08 -14.48
N ALA A 172 -7.86 19.28 -14.28
CA ALA A 172 -7.30 19.68 -13.01
C ALA A 172 -8.39 19.75 -11.93
N GLN A 173 -8.04 19.38 -10.70
CA GLN A 173 -8.93 19.56 -9.56
C GLN A 173 -9.18 21.05 -9.30
N THR A 174 -10.45 21.43 -9.14
CA THR A 174 -10.83 22.77 -8.74
C THR A 174 -10.59 22.98 -7.24
N ALA A 175 -10.36 24.22 -6.82
CA ALA A 175 -10.17 24.55 -5.40
C ALA A 175 -11.42 24.29 -4.54
N GLU A 176 -12.59 24.14 -5.17
CA GLU A 176 -13.88 23.95 -4.51
C GLU A 176 -14.20 22.47 -4.22
N LEU A 177 -13.39 21.54 -4.74
CA LEU A 177 -13.60 20.11 -4.55
C LEU A 177 -13.02 19.65 -3.20
N ALA A 178 -13.88 19.21 -2.28
CA ALA A 178 -13.50 18.70 -0.95
C ALA A 178 -12.47 19.60 -0.19
N PRO A 179 -12.77 20.88 0.06
CA PRO A 179 -11.85 21.83 0.71
C PRO A 179 -11.39 21.40 2.11
N ALA A 180 -12.21 20.63 2.85
CA ALA A 180 -11.80 20.04 4.12
C ALA A 180 -10.60 19.10 3.97
N ASP A 181 -10.60 18.25 2.94
CA ASP A 181 -9.49 17.35 2.65
C ASP A 181 -8.22 18.14 2.33
N LYS A 182 -8.32 19.20 1.52
CA LYS A 182 -7.16 20.05 1.21
C LYS A 182 -6.52 20.65 2.46
N LYS A 183 -7.32 21.20 3.37
CA LYS A 183 -6.85 21.73 4.66
C LYS A 183 -6.22 20.64 5.53
N LEU A 184 -6.95 19.53 5.72
CA LEU A 184 -6.52 18.44 6.59
C LEU A 184 -5.27 17.73 6.04
N TYR A 185 -5.16 17.54 4.73
CA TYR A 185 -3.98 16.95 4.10
C TYR A 185 -2.74 17.83 4.29
N ALA A 186 -2.85 19.14 4.04
CA ALA A 186 -1.74 20.08 4.27
C ALA A 186 -1.28 20.08 5.73
N LEU A 187 -2.22 19.99 6.67
CA LEU A 187 -1.92 19.86 8.09
C LEU A 187 -1.25 18.52 8.42
N ARG A 188 -1.73 17.42 7.84
CA ARG A 188 -1.16 16.07 8.06
C ARG A 188 0.29 15.97 7.61
N ASP A 189 0.62 16.60 6.49
CA ASP A 189 1.94 16.63 5.88
C ASP A 189 3.01 17.28 6.78
N VAL A 190 2.61 18.22 7.64
CA VAL A 190 3.51 18.93 8.56
C VAL A 190 3.39 18.49 10.02
N THR A 191 2.55 17.48 10.31
CA THR A 191 2.29 17.00 11.69
C THR A 191 2.58 15.51 11.88
N ASP A 192 3.17 14.86 10.88
CA ASP A 192 3.47 13.42 10.89
C ASP A 192 2.20 12.57 11.15
N THR A 193 1.09 12.96 10.50
CA THR A 193 -0.20 12.25 10.60
C THR A 193 -0.71 11.79 9.23
N VAL A 194 0.18 11.70 8.24
CA VAL A 194 -0.14 11.18 6.91
C VAL A 194 -0.41 9.67 6.98
N GLU A 195 0.45 8.91 7.67
CA GLU A 195 0.45 7.44 7.77
C GLU A 195 -0.63 6.88 8.71
N SER A 196 -1.90 7.19 8.42
CA SER A 196 -3.07 6.64 9.12
C SER A 196 -4.10 6.15 8.13
N ILE A 197 -4.36 4.83 8.13
CA ILE A 197 -5.33 4.19 7.21
C ILE A 197 -6.66 4.95 7.14
N PRO A 198 -7.36 5.28 8.25
CA PRO A 198 -8.63 6.01 8.15
C PRO A 198 -8.48 7.41 7.56
N LEU A 199 -7.40 8.14 7.85
CA LEU A 199 -7.16 9.47 7.28
C LEU A 199 -6.79 9.40 5.79
N ILE A 200 -6.03 8.38 5.37
CA ILE A 200 -5.69 8.15 3.96
C ILE A 200 -6.94 7.75 3.19
N ALA A 201 -7.69 6.76 3.68
CA ALA A 201 -8.88 6.26 3.03
C ALA A 201 -9.92 7.37 2.86
N SER A 202 -10.18 8.15 3.93
CA SER A 202 -11.12 9.27 3.86
C SER A 202 -10.63 10.38 2.94
N SER A 203 -9.33 10.70 2.97
CA SER A 203 -8.73 11.69 2.07
C SER A 203 -8.90 11.30 0.61
N VAL A 204 -8.52 10.08 0.25
CA VAL A 204 -8.61 9.56 -1.13
C VAL A 204 -10.08 9.50 -1.59
N MET A 205 -10.93 8.85 -0.80
CA MET A 205 -12.31 8.58 -1.20
C MET A 205 -13.16 9.83 -1.24
N SER A 206 -12.93 10.82 -0.36
CA SER A 206 -13.71 12.07 -0.35
C SER A 206 -13.60 12.82 -1.67
N LYS A 207 -12.38 12.93 -2.23
CA LYS A 207 -12.14 13.53 -3.54
C LYS A 207 -12.82 12.75 -4.66
N LYS A 208 -12.77 11.41 -4.62
CA LYS A 208 -13.38 10.56 -5.65
C LYS A 208 -14.91 10.63 -5.63
N ILE A 209 -15.49 10.65 -4.44
CA ILE A 209 -16.94 10.81 -4.23
C ILE A 209 -17.37 12.22 -4.65
N ALA A 210 -16.62 13.26 -4.26
CA ALA A 210 -16.89 14.63 -4.66
C ALA A 210 -16.78 14.84 -6.18
N SER A 211 -15.93 14.05 -6.86
CA SER A 211 -15.79 14.10 -8.33
C SER A 211 -16.98 13.47 -9.07
N GLY A 212 -17.95 12.86 -8.37
CA GLY A 212 -19.21 12.39 -8.94
C GLY A 212 -19.17 11.02 -9.65
N ALA A 213 -18.06 10.28 -9.57
CA ALA A 213 -17.92 8.98 -10.21
C ALA A 213 -18.95 7.95 -9.67
N ASP A 214 -19.56 7.16 -10.56
CA ASP A 214 -20.51 6.09 -10.19
C ASP A 214 -19.77 4.83 -9.73
N ALA A 215 -18.57 4.62 -10.28
CA ALA A 215 -17.70 3.51 -9.97
C ALA A 215 -16.23 3.94 -9.88
N ILE A 216 -15.48 3.29 -8.99
CA ILE A 216 -14.10 3.65 -8.66
C ILE A 216 -13.24 2.39 -8.69
N VAL A 217 -12.15 2.44 -9.45
CA VAL A 217 -11.06 1.46 -9.35
C VAL A 217 -9.90 2.11 -8.60
N LEU A 218 -9.42 1.44 -7.56
CA LEU A 218 -8.31 1.88 -6.72
C LEU A 218 -7.09 1.02 -7.02
N ASP A 219 -5.99 1.67 -7.40
CA ASP A 219 -4.70 1.04 -7.60
C ASP A 219 -3.83 1.36 -6.38
N VAL A 220 -3.75 0.41 -5.45
CA VAL A 220 -3.05 0.56 -4.17
C VAL A 220 -1.68 -0.04 -4.33
N LYS A 221 -0.67 0.83 -4.40
CA LYS A 221 0.73 0.42 -4.54
C LYS A 221 1.23 -0.23 -3.26
N VAL A 222 2.07 -1.26 -3.41
CA VAL A 222 2.69 -2.03 -2.32
C VAL A 222 4.17 -2.18 -2.59
N GLY A 223 5.00 -1.98 -1.56
CA GLY A 223 6.44 -2.22 -1.63
C GLY A 223 7.29 -0.97 -1.45
N ALA A 224 8.59 -1.08 -1.74
CA ALA A 224 9.59 -0.08 -1.43
C ALA A 224 9.32 1.30 -2.05
N GLY A 225 8.73 1.38 -3.25
CA GLY A 225 8.34 2.63 -3.91
C GLY A 225 6.92 3.10 -3.64
N ALA A 226 6.16 2.39 -2.80
CA ALA A 226 4.79 2.73 -2.48
C ALA A 226 4.68 3.56 -1.20
N PHE A 227 3.51 4.18 -1.02
CA PHE A 227 3.11 4.72 0.28
C PHE A 227 2.94 3.59 1.32
N MET A 228 2.35 2.46 0.93
CA MET A 228 2.20 1.30 1.79
C MET A 228 3.32 0.30 1.52
N LYS A 229 4.28 0.19 2.46
CA LYS A 229 5.41 -0.74 2.31
C LYS A 229 4.98 -2.20 2.55
N ASP A 230 4.06 -2.41 3.50
CA ASP A 230 3.58 -3.72 3.93
C ASP A 230 2.29 -4.14 3.21
N LEU A 231 2.23 -5.41 2.77
CA LEU A 231 1.09 -5.96 2.03
C LEU A 231 -0.17 -6.03 2.90
N ASP A 232 -0.05 -6.35 4.19
CA ASP A 232 -1.21 -6.44 5.08
C ASP A 232 -1.81 -5.07 5.35
N GLN A 233 -0.98 -4.05 5.54
CA GLN A 233 -1.41 -2.64 5.61
C GLN A 233 -2.10 -2.19 4.31
N ALA A 234 -1.53 -2.50 3.15
CA ALA A 234 -2.13 -2.19 1.86
C ALA A 234 -3.49 -2.88 1.69
N ARG A 235 -3.61 -4.16 2.08
CA ARG A 235 -4.87 -4.90 2.08
C ARG A 235 -5.91 -4.26 3.00
N ARG A 236 -5.51 -3.84 4.21
CA ARG A 236 -6.40 -3.13 5.13
C ARG A 236 -6.89 -1.82 4.52
N LEU A 237 -5.99 -0.99 3.99
CA LEU A 237 -6.34 0.26 3.31
C LEU A 237 -7.32 0.02 2.15
N ALA A 238 -7.01 -0.93 1.27
CA ALA A 238 -7.84 -1.27 0.13
C ALA A 238 -9.25 -1.71 0.54
N ARG A 239 -9.37 -2.58 1.56
CA ARG A 239 -10.67 -3.00 2.10
C ARG A 239 -11.45 -1.84 2.71
N THR A 240 -10.80 -0.98 3.49
CA THR A 240 -11.43 0.21 4.05
C THR A 240 -11.96 1.13 2.94
N MET A 241 -11.19 1.38 1.89
CA MET A 241 -11.65 2.22 0.77
C MET A 241 -12.78 1.57 -0.04
N VAL A 242 -12.74 0.26 -0.27
CA VAL A 242 -13.84 -0.48 -0.91
C VAL A 242 -15.12 -0.40 -0.07
N SER A 243 -15.03 -0.59 1.26
CA SER A 243 -16.15 -0.49 2.20
C SER A 243 -16.77 0.91 2.20
N ILE A 244 -15.94 1.96 2.28
CA ILE A 244 -16.39 3.36 2.16
C ILE A 244 -17.14 3.59 0.86
N GLY A 245 -16.61 3.08 -0.26
CA GLY A 245 -17.26 3.16 -1.56
C GLY A 245 -18.65 2.56 -1.54
N GLN A 246 -18.79 1.33 -1.02
CA GLN A 246 -20.09 0.65 -0.89
C GLN A 246 -21.08 1.45 -0.03
N LEU A 247 -20.65 1.91 1.15
CA LEU A 247 -21.49 2.70 2.05
C LEU A 247 -21.88 4.07 1.47
N ALA A 248 -21.03 4.64 0.62
CA ALA A 248 -21.30 5.86 -0.14
C ALA A 248 -22.12 5.63 -1.42
N GLY A 249 -22.57 4.41 -1.70
CA GLY A 249 -23.35 4.07 -2.89
C GLY A 249 -22.53 4.07 -4.19
N ARG A 250 -21.20 3.90 -4.11
CA ARG A 250 -20.27 3.88 -5.24
C ARG A 250 -19.66 2.50 -5.40
N ARG A 251 -19.80 1.90 -6.58
CA ARG A 251 -19.20 0.57 -6.83
C ARG A 251 -17.68 0.69 -6.86
N THR A 252 -17.00 -0.04 -5.99
CA THR A 252 -15.56 0.15 -5.78
C THR A 252 -14.83 -1.17 -5.79
N VAL A 253 -13.69 -1.21 -6.48
CA VAL A 253 -12.74 -2.33 -6.51
C VAL A 253 -11.35 -1.77 -6.23
N ALA A 254 -10.53 -2.53 -5.51
CA ALA A 254 -9.12 -2.21 -5.31
C ALA A 254 -8.22 -3.30 -5.88
N VAL A 255 -7.12 -2.90 -6.50
CA VAL A 255 -6.06 -3.77 -7.03
C VAL A 255 -4.79 -3.41 -6.27
N LEU A 256 -4.23 -4.39 -5.56
CA LEU A 256 -2.92 -4.26 -4.91
C LEU A 256 -1.83 -4.55 -5.94
N THR A 257 -0.91 -3.61 -6.15
CA THR A 257 0.11 -3.72 -7.21
C THR A 257 1.51 -3.47 -6.67
N ASN A 258 2.48 -4.24 -7.16
CA ASN A 258 3.88 -4.11 -6.78
C ASN A 258 4.43 -2.75 -7.26
N MET A 259 5.22 -2.12 -6.40
CA MET A 259 5.95 -0.88 -6.65
C MET A 259 7.34 -0.94 -6.01
N ASP A 260 7.93 -2.13 -5.88
CA ASP A 260 9.32 -2.29 -5.48
C ASP A 260 10.23 -1.67 -6.54
N GLU A 261 9.92 -1.89 -7.82
CA GLU A 261 10.55 -1.23 -8.98
C GLU A 261 9.60 -0.24 -9.67
N PRO A 262 10.11 0.77 -10.41
CA PRO A 262 9.27 1.67 -11.19
C PRO A 262 8.39 0.91 -12.19
N LEU A 263 7.13 1.33 -12.34
CA LEU A 263 6.25 0.78 -13.37
C LEU A 263 6.69 1.25 -14.75
N GLY A 264 6.69 0.34 -15.72
CA GLY A 264 7.14 0.65 -17.07
C GLY A 264 8.64 0.92 -17.12
N HIS A 265 9.11 1.61 -18.15
CA HIS A 265 10.54 1.92 -18.32
C HIS A 265 10.84 3.39 -18.04
N ALA A 266 9.90 4.30 -18.29
CA ALA A 266 10.10 5.73 -18.18
C ALA A 266 9.73 6.27 -16.78
N VAL A 267 10.59 7.12 -16.23
CA VAL A 267 10.34 7.92 -15.04
C VAL A 267 10.59 9.39 -15.39
N GLY A 268 9.53 10.19 -15.48
CA GLY A 268 9.61 11.59 -15.92
C GLY A 268 8.26 12.14 -16.39
N ASN A 269 8.28 13.12 -17.30
CA ASN A 269 7.04 13.70 -17.85
C ASN A 269 6.86 13.37 -19.33
N ALA A 270 7.65 13.99 -20.22
CA ALA A 270 7.60 13.71 -21.65
C ALA A 270 8.00 12.27 -21.98
N LEU A 271 8.94 11.71 -21.21
CA LEU A 271 9.35 10.30 -21.33
C LEU A 271 8.20 9.34 -21.05
N GLU A 272 7.35 9.64 -20.07
CA GLU A 272 6.17 8.84 -19.71
C GLU A 272 5.03 9.02 -20.73
N VAL A 273 4.84 10.23 -21.29
CA VAL A 273 3.93 10.41 -22.43
C VAL A 273 4.38 9.58 -23.63
N ARG A 274 5.67 9.57 -23.94
CA ARG A 274 6.25 8.75 -25.01
C ARG A 274 5.93 7.27 -24.78
N GLU A 275 6.12 6.78 -23.56
CA GLU A 275 5.83 5.39 -23.19
C GLU A 275 4.32 5.06 -23.25
N ALA A 276 3.46 5.99 -22.86
CA ALA A 276 2.01 5.83 -22.98
C ALA A 276 1.58 5.65 -24.45
N VAL A 277 2.11 6.48 -25.35
CA VAL A 277 1.82 6.39 -26.80
C VAL A 277 2.34 5.08 -27.37
N LEU A 278 3.55 4.64 -26.98
CA LEU A 278 4.10 3.33 -27.39
C LEU A 278 3.22 2.17 -26.91
N THR A 279 2.74 2.24 -25.67
CA THR A 279 1.79 1.25 -25.11
C THR A 279 0.50 1.19 -25.93
N LEU A 280 -0.07 2.34 -26.28
CA LEU A 280 -1.28 2.42 -27.12
C LEU A 280 -1.06 1.96 -28.57
N ARG A 281 0.20 1.89 -29.04
CA ARG A 281 0.61 1.29 -30.32
C ARG A 281 0.89 -0.22 -30.20
N GLY A 282 0.72 -0.82 -29.01
CA GLY A 282 1.07 -2.22 -28.75
C GLY A 282 2.57 -2.49 -28.63
N GLN A 283 3.37 -1.45 -28.35
CA GLN A 283 4.84 -1.49 -28.27
C GLN A 283 5.35 -1.05 -26.88
N GLY A 284 4.47 -1.06 -25.87
CA GLY A 284 4.80 -0.60 -24.52
C GLY A 284 5.48 -1.67 -23.66
N PRO A 285 5.95 -1.29 -22.46
CA PRO A 285 6.45 -2.23 -21.47
C PRO A 285 5.37 -3.28 -21.09
N PRO A 286 5.75 -4.56 -20.91
CA PRO A 286 4.80 -5.62 -20.57
C PRO A 286 4.06 -5.38 -19.25
N ASP A 287 4.76 -4.87 -18.23
CA ASP A 287 4.21 -4.58 -16.90
C ASP A 287 3.17 -3.43 -16.94
N LEU A 288 3.51 -2.31 -17.60
CA LEU A 288 2.56 -1.22 -17.80
C LEU A 288 1.32 -1.68 -18.58
N THR A 289 1.51 -2.47 -19.63
CA THR A 289 0.43 -3.02 -20.46
C THR A 289 -0.49 -3.92 -19.63
N GLU A 290 0.09 -4.87 -18.89
CA GLU A 290 -0.65 -5.80 -18.03
C GLU A 290 -1.47 -5.06 -16.96
N LEU A 291 -0.87 -4.06 -16.31
CA LEU A 291 -1.58 -3.28 -15.31
C LEU A 291 -2.73 -2.46 -15.93
N CYS A 292 -2.53 -1.87 -17.10
CA CYS A 292 -3.60 -1.16 -17.81
C CYS A 292 -4.75 -2.10 -18.20
N LEU A 293 -4.45 -3.32 -18.66
CA LEU A 293 -5.46 -4.33 -18.97
C LEU A 293 -6.20 -4.79 -17.71
N THR A 294 -5.50 -5.00 -16.60
CA THR A 294 -6.09 -5.39 -15.31
C THR A 294 -7.02 -4.32 -14.77
N LEU A 295 -6.55 -3.07 -14.63
CA LEU A 295 -7.36 -1.96 -14.15
C LEU A 295 -8.53 -1.68 -15.11
N GLY A 296 -8.29 -1.72 -16.41
CA GLY A 296 -9.32 -1.51 -17.43
C GLY A 296 -10.40 -2.57 -17.39
N THR A 297 -10.03 -3.82 -17.14
CA THR A 297 -10.99 -4.94 -16.99
C THR A 297 -11.97 -4.65 -15.86
N GLU A 298 -11.47 -4.23 -14.69
CA GLU A 298 -12.34 -3.84 -13.57
C GLU A 298 -13.20 -2.61 -13.91
N MET A 299 -12.66 -1.62 -14.62
CA MET A 299 -13.44 -0.45 -15.05
C MET A 299 -14.59 -0.84 -15.99
N VAL A 300 -14.34 -1.72 -16.96
CA VAL A 300 -15.34 -2.21 -17.94
C VAL A 300 -16.43 -3.05 -17.25
N LEU A 301 -16.05 -3.89 -16.30
CA LEU A 301 -16.98 -4.66 -15.47
C LEU A 301 -17.86 -3.76 -14.62
N LEU A 302 -17.24 -2.81 -13.90
CA LEU A 302 -17.97 -1.84 -13.08
C LEU A 302 -18.87 -0.94 -13.93
N ALA A 303 -18.51 -0.64 -15.17
CA ALA A 303 -19.36 0.08 -16.10
C ALA A 303 -20.56 -0.74 -16.62
N GLY A 304 -20.57 -2.06 -16.39
CA GLY A 304 -21.59 -2.97 -16.92
C GLY A 304 -21.48 -3.19 -18.43
N LYS A 305 -20.31 -2.93 -19.02
CA LYS A 305 -20.07 -3.14 -20.47
C LYS A 305 -19.70 -4.59 -20.82
N ALA A 306 -19.26 -5.35 -19.83
CA ALA A 306 -19.10 -6.79 -19.92
C ALA A 306 -19.59 -7.44 -18.62
N LYS A 307 -19.98 -8.72 -18.70
CA LYS A 307 -20.40 -9.51 -17.53
C LYS A 307 -19.24 -10.28 -16.90
N GLU A 308 -18.27 -10.69 -17.72
CA GLU A 308 -17.16 -11.55 -17.34
C GLU A 308 -15.82 -10.87 -17.60
N ALA A 309 -14.85 -11.11 -16.72
CA ALA A 309 -13.53 -10.49 -16.80
C ALA A 309 -12.81 -10.81 -18.13
N ALA A 310 -12.93 -12.05 -18.61
CA ALA A 310 -12.34 -12.46 -19.89
C ALA A 310 -12.91 -11.66 -21.08
N ALA A 311 -14.21 -11.37 -21.08
CA ALA A 311 -14.84 -10.59 -22.14
C ALA A 311 -14.43 -9.11 -22.06
N ALA A 312 -14.39 -8.54 -20.85
CA ALA A 312 -13.89 -7.18 -20.63
C ALA A 312 -12.43 -7.03 -21.11
N ARG A 313 -11.56 -7.96 -20.73
CA ARG A 313 -10.16 -7.97 -21.12
C ARG A 313 -9.98 -8.08 -22.64
N ALA A 314 -10.70 -9.00 -23.29
CA ALA A 314 -10.64 -9.17 -24.74
C ALA A 314 -11.07 -7.91 -25.52
N MET A 315 -12.03 -7.13 -24.99
CA MET A 315 -12.42 -5.84 -25.58
C MET A 315 -11.25 -4.84 -25.57
N LEU A 316 -10.50 -4.78 -24.47
CA LEU A 316 -9.38 -3.85 -24.30
C LEU A 316 -8.16 -4.29 -25.12
N GLU A 317 -7.84 -5.58 -25.11
CA GLU A 317 -6.77 -6.16 -25.94
C GLU A 317 -7.03 -5.91 -27.43
N ARG A 318 -8.28 -6.09 -27.88
CA ARG A 318 -8.69 -5.74 -29.24
C ARG A 318 -8.50 -4.25 -29.53
N ALA A 319 -8.93 -3.37 -28.63
CA ALA A 319 -8.82 -1.92 -28.83
C ALA A 319 -7.36 -1.43 -28.91
N LEU A 320 -6.43 -2.11 -28.24
CA LEU A 320 -4.98 -1.90 -28.43
C LEU A 320 -4.52 -2.42 -29.79
N ALA A 321 -4.92 -3.65 -30.15
CA ALA A 321 -4.46 -4.31 -31.37
C ALA A 321 -4.97 -3.66 -32.67
N ASP A 322 -6.22 -3.17 -32.69
CA ASP A 322 -6.84 -2.55 -33.87
C ASP A 322 -6.65 -1.02 -33.94
N GLY A 323 -5.95 -0.44 -32.96
CA GLY A 323 -5.64 0.99 -32.92
C GLY A 323 -6.77 1.90 -32.43
N SER A 324 -7.92 1.35 -32.02
CA SER A 324 -9.06 2.13 -31.49
C SER A 324 -8.66 2.95 -30.25
N ALA A 325 -7.82 2.39 -29.38
CA ALA A 325 -7.35 3.08 -28.17
C ALA A 325 -6.46 4.29 -28.52
N LEU A 326 -5.55 4.14 -29.49
CA LEU A 326 -4.69 5.23 -29.98
C LEU A 326 -5.52 6.32 -30.69
N ALA A 327 -6.51 5.93 -31.49
CA ALA A 327 -7.43 6.87 -32.12
C ALA A 327 -8.21 7.69 -31.08
N LYS A 328 -8.67 7.05 -30.00
CA LYS A 328 -9.32 7.74 -28.88
C LYS A 328 -8.37 8.67 -28.13
N TRP A 329 -7.09 8.28 -27.97
CA TRP A 329 -6.07 9.17 -27.40
C TRP A 329 -5.87 10.43 -28.25
N LYS A 330 -5.82 10.32 -29.59
CA LYS A 330 -5.71 11.48 -30.49
C LYS A 330 -6.90 12.43 -30.36
N GLU A 331 -8.10 11.87 -30.29
CA GLU A 331 -9.33 12.64 -30.07
C GLU A 331 -9.32 13.37 -28.73
N PHE A 332 -8.91 12.68 -27.66
CA PHE A 332 -8.73 13.24 -26.32
C PHE A 332 -7.73 14.40 -26.29
N VAL A 333 -6.54 14.19 -26.85
CA VAL A 333 -5.48 15.21 -26.90
C VAL A 333 -5.92 16.45 -27.66
N ARG A 334 -6.52 16.26 -28.84
CA ARG A 334 -7.03 17.37 -29.65
C ARG A 334 -8.16 18.14 -28.94
N ALA A 335 -9.05 17.44 -28.24
CA ALA A 335 -10.16 18.08 -27.54
C ALA A 335 -9.71 19.02 -26.42
N GLN A 336 -8.53 18.77 -25.84
CA GLN A 336 -7.91 19.62 -24.81
C GLN A 336 -6.77 20.51 -25.34
N GLY A 337 -6.77 20.77 -26.66
CA GLY A 337 -5.87 21.73 -27.31
C GLY A 337 -4.46 21.21 -27.62
N GLY A 338 -4.16 19.95 -27.27
CA GLY A 338 -2.85 19.35 -27.51
C GLY A 338 -2.61 18.94 -28.96
N ASP A 339 -1.33 18.89 -29.34
CA ASP A 339 -0.88 18.42 -30.65
C ASP A 339 -0.95 16.88 -30.75
N ASP A 340 -2.04 16.37 -31.32
CA ASP A 340 -2.27 14.94 -31.45
C ASP A 340 -1.32 14.24 -32.45
N ARG A 341 -0.52 14.99 -33.22
CA ARG A 341 0.53 14.43 -34.08
C ARG A 341 1.63 13.75 -33.28
N VAL A 342 1.76 14.04 -31.97
CA VAL A 342 2.61 13.29 -31.04
C VAL A 342 2.30 11.79 -31.06
N ALA A 343 1.04 11.41 -31.34
CA ALA A 343 0.64 10.02 -31.49
C ALA A 343 1.31 9.31 -32.67
N ASP A 344 1.85 10.04 -33.65
CA ASP A 344 2.51 9.56 -34.86
C ASP A 344 4.02 9.87 -34.83
N ASP A 345 4.41 11.05 -34.36
CA ASP A 345 5.79 11.53 -34.24
C ASP A 345 6.14 11.93 -32.79
N LEU A 346 6.82 11.02 -32.10
CA LEU A 346 7.29 11.22 -30.71
C LEU A 346 8.39 12.26 -30.60
N SER A 347 8.98 12.71 -31.72
CA SER A 347 10.05 13.71 -31.73
C SER A 347 9.56 15.12 -31.35
N LEU A 348 8.24 15.34 -31.42
CA LEU A 348 7.55 16.57 -31.03
C LEU A 348 7.51 16.80 -29.52
N LEU A 349 7.75 15.76 -28.72
CA LEU A 349 7.84 15.87 -27.27
C LEU A 349 9.15 16.56 -26.84
N PRO A 350 9.17 17.27 -25.69
CA PRO A 350 10.39 17.84 -25.13
C PRO A 350 11.52 16.81 -24.97
N LYS A 351 12.76 17.21 -25.30
CA LYS A 351 13.95 16.36 -25.21
C LYS A 351 15.05 17.03 -24.40
N ALA A 352 15.63 16.29 -23.46
CA ALA A 352 16.78 16.75 -22.72
C ALA A 352 17.99 16.93 -23.65
N PRO A 353 18.84 17.96 -23.43
CA PRO A 353 20.03 18.19 -24.24
C PRO A 353 21.13 17.13 -24.00
N VAL A 354 21.12 16.45 -22.85
CA VAL A 354 22.08 15.39 -22.51
C VAL A 354 21.33 14.09 -22.26
N VAL A 355 21.78 13.01 -22.91
CA VAL A 355 21.34 11.64 -22.67
C VAL A 355 22.58 10.81 -22.35
N ARG A 356 22.66 10.29 -21.13
CA ARG A 356 23.83 9.54 -20.65
C ARG A 356 23.46 8.09 -20.37
N PRO A 357 24.13 7.10 -20.99
CA PRO A 357 23.90 5.70 -20.67
C PRO A 357 24.55 5.34 -19.32
N LEU A 358 23.82 4.56 -18.53
CA LEU A 358 24.35 3.80 -17.40
C LEU A 358 24.60 2.37 -17.86
N HIS A 359 25.85 1.93 -17.79
CA HIS A 359 26.25 0.59 -18.18
C HIS A 359 26.29 -0.36 -16.97
N ALA A 360 25.93 -1.63 -17.18
CA ALA A 360 26.07 -2.70 -16.20
C ALA A 360 27.54 -2.84 -15.78
N TRP A 361 27.80 -2.90 -14.47
CA TRP A 361 29.14 -3.02 -13.89
C TRP A 361 29.61 -4.46 -13.67
N ALA A 362 28.70 -5.42 -13.80
CA ALA A 362 28.95 -6.84 -13.67
C ALA A 362 27.95 -7.64 -14.51
N ASP A 363 28.29 -8.88 -14.82
CA ASP A 363 27.34 -9.86 -15.37
C ASP A 363 26.39 -10.32 -14.24
N GLY A 364 25.14 -10.64 -14.58
CA GLY A 364 24.20 -11.21 -13.62
C GLY A 364 22.74 -10.99 -13.98
N VAL A 365 21.91 -10.89 -12.96
CA VAL A 365 20.47 -10.58 -13.05
C VAL A 365 20.20 -9.37 -12.15
N VAL A 366 19.32 -8.48 -12.59
CA VAL A 366 18.81 -7.39 -11.75
C VAL A 366 17.92 -8.00 -10.66
N THR A 367 18.34 -7.95 -9.40
CA THR A 367 17.58 -8.56 -8.28
C THR A 367 16.86 -7.54 -7.42
N GLY A 368 17.15 -6.26 -7.59
CA GLY A 368 16.49 -5.18 -6.87
C GLY A 368 16.64 -3.86 -7.59
N MET A 369 15.63 -3.02 -7.47
CA MET A 369 15.60 -1.68 -8.06
C MET A 369 14.82 -0.77 -7.13
N GLN A 370 15.45 0.19 -6.46
CA GLN A 370 14.79 1.02 -5.46
C GLN A 370 13.93 2.11 -6.10
N ALA A 371 12.64 1.82 -6.34
CA ALA A 371 11.74 2.72 -7.05
C ALA A 371 11.69 4.14 -6.48
N GLU A 372 11.52 4.29 -5.16
CA GLU A 372 11.45 5.61 -4.50
C GLU A 372 12.70 6.46 -4.76
N GLU A 373 13.89 5.88 -4.58
CA GLU A 373 15.15 6.58 -4.83
C GLU A 373 15.34 6.95 -6.31
N ILE A 374 14.91 6.10 -7.24
CA ILE A 374 14.92 6.42 -8.68
C ILE A 374 14.01 7.61 -8.96
N GLY A 375 12.83 7.64 -8.36
CA GLY A 375 11.94 8.79 -8.40
C GLY A 375 12.65 10.04 -7.87
N LEU A 376 13.29 9.97 -6.70
CA LEU A 376 13.98 11.12 -6.10
C LEU A 376 15.14 11.61 -6.97
N ILE A 377 15.84 10.72 -7.68
CA ILE A 377 16.86 11.11 -8.67
C ILE A 377 16.21 11.85 -9.84
N ALA A 378 15.09 11.36 -10.38
CA ALA A 378 14.35 12.05 -11.44
C ALA A 378 13.85 13.44 -10.98
N MET A 379 13.39 13.56 -9.74
CA MET A 379 13.03 14.86 -9.14
C MET A 379 14.22 15.83 -9.12
N ARG A 380 15.40 15.36 -8.66
CA ARG A 380 16.61 16.18 -8.60
C ARG A 380 17.11 16.60 -9.99
N LEU A 381 16.83 15.80 -11.03
CA LEU A 381 17.07 16.18 -12.42
C LEU A 381 16.14 17.30 -12.90
N GLY A 382 15.00 17.50 -12.25
CA GLY A 382 13.98 18.52 -12.59
C GLY A 382 12.63 17.95 -13.02
N ALA A 383 12.43 16.63 -12.96
CA ALA A 383 11.19 15.98 -13.43
C ALA A 383 10.01 16.10 -12.44
N GLY A 384 10.26 16.60 -11.22
CA GLY A 384 9.27 16.73 -10.15
C GLY A 384 9.47 18.02 -9.36
N ARG A 385 8.68 18.19 -8.29
CA ARG A 385 8.72 19.40 -7.44
C ARG A 385 9.19 19.06 -6.04
N ALA A 386 10.20 19.78 -5.56
CA ALA A 386 10.60 19.70 -4.16
C ALA A 386 9.60 20.46 -3.26
N LYS A 387 9.08 21.59 -3.76
CA LYS A 387 8.09 22.44 -3.09
C LYS A 387 6.96 22.84 -4.04
N HIS A 388 5.81 23.16 -3.46
CA HIS A 388 4.68 23.65 -4.24
C HIS A 388 5.06 24.93 -5.02
N GLY A 389 4.79 24.94 -6.32
CA GLY A 389 5.10 26.06 -7.22
C GLY A 389 6.45 25.96 -7.95
N ASP A 390 7.30 24.98 -7.62
CA ASP A 390 8.55 24.75 -8.35
C ASP A 390 8.26 24.44 -9.84
N ALA A 391 9.14 24.95 -10.72
CA ALA A 391 9.11 24.64 -12.14
C ALA A 391 9.56 23.20 -12.39
N ILE A 392 8.95 22.56 -13.38
CA ILE A 392 9.33 21.23 -13.85
C ILE A 392 9.99 21.38 -15.22
N ASP A 393 11.09 20.67 -15.46
CA ASP A 393 11.57 20.41 -16.80
C ASP A 393 10.89 19.11 -17.31
N PRO A 394 10.00 19.19 -18.31
CA PRO A 394 9.30 18.01 -18.77
C PRO A 394 10.20 17.04 -19.54
N ALA A 395 11.39 17.47 -19.96
CA ALA A 395 12.26 16.74 -20.87
C ALA A 395 13.26 15.81 -20.17
N VAL A 396 13.50 16.03 -18.87
CA VAL A 396 14.44 15.26 -18.04
C VAL A 396 13.78 14.06 -17.37
N GLY A 397 14.59 13.10 -16.92
CA GLY A 397 14.14 11.89 -16.26
C GLY A 397 15.05 10.70 -16.52
N ILE A 398 14.50 9.49 -16.33
CA ILE A 398 15.23 8.22 -16.45
C ILE A 398 14.45 7.27 -17.35
N VAL A 399 15.14 6.52 -18.20
CA VAL A 399 14.58 5.43 -18.99
C VAL A 399 15.31 4.15 -18.64
N LEU A 400 14.62 3.18 -18.08
CA LEU A 400 15.15 1.87 -17.71
C LEU A 400 15.14 0.96 -18.94
N HIS A 401 16.26 0.29 -19.21
CA HIS A 401 16.32 -0.75 -20.25
C HIS A 401 16.20 -2.14 -19.68
N ARG A 402 16.45 -2.30 -18.37
CA ARG A 402 16.40 -3.58 -17.65
C ARG A 402 15.54 -3.42 -16.40
N LYS A 403 14.72 -4.42 -16.12
CA LYS A 403 13.79 -4.52 -14.99
C LYS A 403 14.26 -5.62 -14.03
N VAL A 404 13.66 -5.68 -12.84
CA VAL A 404 13.93 -6.75 -11.88
C VAL A 404 13.60 -8.11 -12.51
N GLY A 405 14.57 -9.02 -12.41
CA GLY A 405 14.51 -10.34 -13.04
C GLY A 405 15.18 -10.42 -14.40
N ASP A 406 15.57 -9.30 -15.02
CA ASP A 406 16.25 -9.31 -16.32
C ASP A 406 17.74 -9.70 -16.19
N PRO A 407 18.28 -10.51 -17.13
CA PRO A 407 19.71 -10.73 -17.23
C PRO A 407 20.42 -9.51 -17.80
N VAL A 408 21.65 -9.28 -17.35
CA VAL A 408 22.53 -8.21 -17.84
C VAL A 408 23.94 -8.71 -18.05
N VAL A 409 24.59 -8.21 -19.10
CA VAL A 409 26.01 -8.43 -19.37
C VAL A 409 26.78 -7.15 -19.07
N ARG A 410 27.96 -7.27 -18.46
CA ARG A 410 28.83 -6.14 -18.16
C ARG A 410 29.07 -5.29 -19.41
N GLY A 411 28.88 -3.99 -19.29
CA GLY A 411 29.02 -3.02 -20.38
C GLY A 411 27.74 -2.79 -21.19
N GLU A 412 26.69 -3.57 -20.98
CA GLU A 412 25.37 -3.33 -21.56
C GLU A 412 24.68 -2.12 -20.92
N VAL A 413 23.85 -1.39 -21.68
CA VAL A 413 23.08 -0.25 -21.14
C VAL A 413 21.91 -0.77 -20.31
N VAL A 414 21.87 -0.40 -19.02
CA VAL A 414 20.78 -0.77 -18.09
C VAL A 414 19.76 0.35 -17.92
N ALA A 415 20.18 1.61 -18.12
CA ALA A 415 19.31 2.78 -18.08
C ALA A 415 19.93 3.95 -18.85
N GLU A 416 19.11 4.92 -19.25
CA GLU A 416 19.51 6.20 -19.81
C GLU A 416 19.04 7.33 -18.89
N ILE A 417 19.94 8.29 -18.63
CA ILE A 417 19.66 9.49 -17.85
C ILE A 417 19.47 10.66 -18.82
N HIS A 418 18.29 11.27 -18.81
CA HIS A 418 17.95 12.48 -19.55
C HIS A 418 18.10 13.70 -18.64
N ALA A 419 19.05 14.58 -18.93
CA ALA A 419 19.41 15.69 -18.04
C ALA A 419 19.62 17.02 -18.78
N ALA A 420 19.48 18.13 -18.05
CA ALA A 420 19.75 19.47 -18.55
C ALA A 420 21.24 19.76 -18.77
N SER A 421 22.15 19.00 -18.14
CA SER A 421 23.60 19.18 -18.25
C SER A 421 24.38 17.88 -17.98
N GLU A 422 25.63 17.82 -18.44
CA GLU A 422 26.54 16.69 -18.19
C GLU A 422 26.80 16.47 -16.69
N ALA A 423 26.94 17.54 -15.91
CA ALA A 423 27.17 17.46 -14.47
C ALA A 423 25.98 16.81 -13.74
N ALA A 424 24.75 17.22 -14.09
CA ALA A 424 23.54 16.61 -13.55
C ALA A 424 23.39 15.15 -13.98
N ALA A 425 23.72 14.82 -15.23
CA ALA A 425 23.70 13.45 -15.73
C ALA A 425 24.69 12.55 -14.97
N GLU A 426 25.89 13.05 -14.68
CA GLU A 426 26.92 12.31 -13.94
C GLU A 426 26.54 12.08 -12.47
N GLU A 427 25.95 13.07 -11.80
CA GLU A 427 25.43 12.92 -10.45
C GLU A 427 24.30 11.88 -10.40
N ALA A 428 23.32 12.00 -11.29
CA ALA A 428 22.21 11.05 -11.37
C ALA A 428 22.68 9.63 -11.73
N ALA A 429 23.66 9.47 -12.62
CA ALA A 429 24.22 8.16 -12.95
C ALA A 429 24.89 7.49 -11.73
N ARG A 430 25.58 8.25 -10.88
CA ARG A 430 26.15 7.73 -9.63
C ARG A 430 25.07 7.30 -8.65
N GLY A 431 24.01 8.11 -8.48
CA GLY A 431 22.87 7.75 -7.64
C GLY A 431 22.15 6.51 -8.14
N LEU A 432 21.82 6.47 -9.44
CA LEU A 432 21.06 5.39 -10.07
C LEU A 432 21.78 4.05 -10.00
N ARG A 433 23.11 4.04 -10.11
CA ARG A 433 23.92 2.83 -9.88
C ARG A 433 23.71 2.24 -8.48
N GLY A 434 23.56 3.08 -7.46
CA GLY A 434 23.29 2.64 -6.08
C GLY A 434 21.87 2.10 -5.86
N CYS A 435 20.93 2.44 -6.74
CA CYS A 435 19.54 1.99 -6.66
C CYS A 435 19.31 0.60 -7.26
N ILE A 436 20.24 0.10 -8.07
CA ILE A 436 20.10 -1.15 -8.83
C ILE A 436 21.04 -2.22 -8.24
N THR A 437 20.50 -3.38 -7.90
CA THR A 437 21.26 -4.52 -7.39
C THR A 437 21.42 -5.57 -8.48
N LEU A 438 22.66 -5.99 -8.74
CA LEU A 438 22.99 -7.09 -9.64
C LEU A 438 23.53 -8.27 -8.83
N ALA A 439 23.03 -9.47 -9.09
CA ALA A 439 23.54 -10.68 -8.46
C ALA A 439 23.62 -11.84 -9.45
N ALA A 440 24.44 -12.86 -9.12
CA ALA A 440 24.43 -14.12 -9.85
C ALA A 440 23.08 -14.82 -9.63
N GLY A 441 22.49 -15.35 -10.69
CA GLY A 441 21.18 -16.00 -10.61
C GLY A 441 20.59 -16.29 -11.97
N HIS A 442 19.34 -16.77 -11.96
CA HIS A 442 18.55 -17.00 -13.16
C HIS A 442 17.50 -15.90 -13.30
N PRO A 443 17.10 -15.55 -14.53
CA PRO A 443 16.00 -14.62 -14.76
C PRO A 443 14.73 -15.07 -14.05
N PHE A 444 13.94 -14.11 -13.57
CA PHE A 444 12.64 -14.36 -12.94
C PHE A 444 11.68 -13.21 -13.27
N THR A 445 10.42 -13.31 -12.85
CA THR A 445 9.45 -12.23 -13.02
C THR A 445 8.74 -12.00 -11.70
N PRO A 446 8.87 -10.81 -11.08
CA PRO A 446 8.15 -10.50 -9.85
C PRO A 446 6.64 -10.39 -10.14
N PRO A 447 5.77 -10.72 -9.16
CA PRO A 447 4.33 -10.55 -9.32
C PRO A 447 3.98 -9.06 -9.36
N LEU A 448 3.35 -8.63 -10.46
CA LEU A 448 2.88 -7.25 -10.62
C LEU A 448 1.57 -6.98 -9.88
N VAL A 449 0.57 -7.85 -10.09
CA VAL A 449 -0.73 -7.78 -9.41
C VAL A 449 -0.70 -8.75 -8.25
N LEU A 450 -0.80 -8.23 -7.04
CA LEU A 450 -0.70 -9.00 -5.81
C LEU A 450 -2.06 -9.54 -5.37
N GLU A 451 -3.11 -8.72 -5.49
CA GLU A 451 -4.47 -9.08 -5.07
C GLU A 451 -5.50 -8.16 -5.73
N ILE A 452 -6.72 -8.65 -5.97
CA ILE A 452 -7.88 -7.84 -6.36
C ILE A 452 -8.97 -7.99 -5.30
N ILE A 453 -9.31 -6.89 -4.66
CA ILE A 453 -10.27 -6.81 -3.55
C ILE A 453 -11.58 -6.22 -4.07
N ARG A 454 -12.67 -6.97 -3.91
CA ARG A 454 -14.01 -6.57 -4.34
C ARG A 454 -14.99 -6.54 -3.17
N ALA A 455 -16.04 -5.75 -3.32
CA ALA A 455 -17.22 -5.78 -2.48
C ALA A 455 -17.71 -7.23 -2.21
N GLY A 456 -17.76 -7.65 -0.93
CA GLY A 456 -18.32 -8.95 -0.55
C GLY A 456 -17.37 -10.16 -0.65
N THR A 457 -16.09 -9.97 -0.99
CA THR A 457 -15.07 -10.98 -0.67
C THR A 457 -14.97 -11.07 0.85
N ALA A 458 -15.49 -12.15 1.44
CA ALA A 458 -15.57 -12.32 2.89
C ALA A 458 -14.21 -12.06 3.55
N ALA A 459 -14.21 -11.21 4.57
CA ALA A 459 -13.09 -11.06 5.47
C ALA A 459 -13.09 -12.24 6.46
N GLU A 460 -11.92 -12.83 6.70
CA GLU A 460 -11.61 -13.26 8.07
C GLU A 460 -11.77 -12.01 8.97
N GLY A 461 -12.51 -12.17 10.06
CA GLY A 461 -13.26 -11.13 10.76
C GLY A 461 -12.47 -9.91 11.29
N PRO A 462 -13.17 -8.95 11.91
CA PRO A 462 -12.57 -7.69 12.32
C PRO A 462 -11.47 -7.90 13.37
N THR A 463 -10.25 -7.46 13.07
CA THR A 463 -9.21 -7.26 14.08
C THR A 463 -9.60 -6.08 14.96
N SER A 464 -10.12 -6.36 16.15
CA SER A 464 -10.29 -5.37 17.20
C SER A 464 -8.93 -4.80 17.62
N GLY A 465 -8.76 -3.48 17.48
CA GLY A 465 -7.82 -2.65 18.24
C GLY A 465 -6.34 -3.06 18.16
N ALA A 466 -5.66 -2.74 17.06
CA ALA A 466 -4.20 -2.77 17.01
C ALA A 466 -3.62 -1.43 17.51
N VAL A 467 -2.93 -1.49 18.65
CA VAL A 467 -2.02 -0.46 19.15
C VAL A 467 -0.76 -0.47 18.27
N TYR A 468 -0.33 0.70 17.78
CA TYR A 468 0.92 0.87 17.03
C TYR A 468 2.11 0.45 17.91
N PRO A 469 3.08 -0.34 17.42
CA PRO A 469 4.37 -0.46 18.08
C PRO A 469 5.22 0.77 17.72
N ALA A 470 5.88 1.33 18.74
CA ALA A 470 6.88 2.38 18.58
C ALA A 470 8.08 1.88 17.77
N GLY A 471 8.64 2.77 16.93
CA GLY A 471 9.76 2.48 16.04
C GLY A 471 11.02 1.99 16.76
N GLY A 472 11.78 1.16 16.04
CA GLY A 472 13.14 0.75 16.39
C GLY A 472 14.01 0.82 15.14
N HIS A 473 15.10 1.57 15.24
CA HIS A 473 16.09 1.83 14.20
C HIS A 473 16.66 0.58 13.52
N ALA A 474 17.00 0.75 12.25
CA ALA A 474 17.73 -0.19 11.42
C ALA A 474 19.21 -0.32 11.82
N SER A 475 19.72 -1.56 11.79
CA SER A 475 21.09 -2.01 11.42
C SER A 475 21.16 -3.52 11.72
N ALA A 476 21.82 -4.42 11.01
CA ALA A 476 22.69 -4.40 9.85
C ALA A 476 22.63 -5.79 9.16
N ASP A 477 23.26 -5.86 7.99
CA ASP A 477 23.35 -6.98 7.04
C ASP A 477 23.68 -8.38 7.59
N GLU A 478 23.16 -9.40 6.87
CA GLU A 478 23.91 -10.50 6.20
C GLU A 478 23.07 -11.79 6.18
N ALA A 479 22.32 -12.03 5.10
CA ALA A 479 21.73 -13.35 4.81
C ALA A 479 22.62 -14.10 3.82
N THR A 480 23.46 -14.99 4.34
CA THR A 480 24.17 -16.02 3.58
C THR A 480 23.20 -17.08 3.04
N PRO A 481 23.52 -17.81 1.94
CA PRO A 481 22.59 -18.71 1.27
C PRO A 481 22.21 -19.92 2.11
N ARG A 482 20.94 -20.33 1.99
CA ARG A 482 20.35 -21.55 2.53
C ARG A 482 21.11 -22.78 2.03
N THR A 483 21.86 -23.43 2.90
CA THR A 483 22.41 -24.77 2.67
C THR A 483 21.39 -25.84 3.05
N ALA A 484 21.12 -26.75 2.11
CA ALA A 484 20.61 -28.06 2.42
C ALA A 484 21.58 -28.77 3.39
N THR A 485 21.03 -29.56 4.30
CA THR A 485 21.73 -30.28 5.38
C THR A 485 23.01 -30.98 4.90
N ALA A 486 24.14 -30.66 5.55
CA ALA A 486 25.36 -31.45 5.43
C ALA A 486 25.16 -32.85 6.06
N PRO A 487 25.84 -33.90 5.56
CA PRO A 487 25.62 -35.29 5.99
C PRO A 487 26.39 -35.58 7.29
N GLY A 488 25.72 -36.08 8.33
CA GLY A 488 26.44 -36.62 9.48
C GLY A 488 25.65 -36.96 10.76
N GLU A 489 24.49 -36.35 11.01
CA GLU A 489 23.69 -36.63 12.22
C GLU A 489 22.25 -37.04 11.89
N ALA A 490 21.80 -38.11 12.53
CA ALA A 490 20.52 -38.76 12.25
C ALA A 490 19.32 -37.87 12.61
N LEU A 491 18.29 -37.90 11.76
CA LEU A 491 16.98 -37.31 12.01
C LEU A 491 16.33 -37.97 13.24
N ASP A 492 15.87 -37.18 14.21
CA ASP A 492 15.14 -37.70 15.38
C ASP A 492 13.63 -37.83 15.04
N GLU A 493 13.31 -38.87 14.25
CA GLU A 493 11.94 -39.14 13.78
C GLU A 493 10.94 -39.31 14.92
N ALA A 494 11.36 -39.89 16.04
CA ALA A 494 10.51 -40.08 17.22
C ALA A 494 10.14 -38.73 17.86
N LEU A 495 11.09 -37.80 17.94
CA LEU A 495 10.84 -36.47 18.50
C LEU A 495 9.98 -35.61 17.56
N LEU A 496 10.17 -35.71 16.25
CA LEU A 496 9.32 -35.07 15.24
C LEU A 496 7.88 -35.63 15.26
N ALA A 497 7.72 -36.94 15.44
CA ALA A 497 6.41 -37.56 15.61
C ALA A 497 5.70 -37.06 16.88
N ALA A 498 6.44 -36.89 17.99
CA ALA A 498 5.91 -36.31 19.22
C ALA A 498 5.47 -34.85 19.04
N ALA A 499 6.26 -34.03 18.33
CA ALA A 499 5.87 -32.66 18.00
C ALA A 499 4.61 -32.62 17.11
N ARG A 500 4.52 -33.51 16.11
CA ARG A 500 3.33 -33.66 15.26
C ARG A 500 2.08 -34.04 16.06
N GLY A 501 2.22 -34.96 17.03
CA GLY A 501 1.13 -35.34 17.93
C GLY A 501 0.66 -34.17 18.79
N ALA A 502 1.61 -33.42 19.38
CA ALA A 502 1.31 -32.24 20.19
C ALA A 502 0.54 -31.16 19.43
N MET A 503 0.88 -30.96 18.15
CA MET A 503 0.23 -30.00 17.25
C MET A 503 -1.30 -30.20 17.17
N GLN A 504 -1.78 -31.44 17.29
CA GLN A 504 -3.22 -31.77 17.24
C GLN A 504 -4.00 -31.22 18.45
N HIS A 505 -3.31 -30.84 19.51
CA HIS A 505 -3.88 -30.29 20.74
C HIS A 505 -3.75 -28.75 20.82
N ALA A 506 -3.30 -28.10 19.74
CA ALA A 506 -3.20 -26.65 19.68
C ALA A 506 -4.56 -25.98 19.86
N TYR A 507 -4.63 -24.97 20.73
CA TYR A 507 -5.75 -24.05 20.81
C TYR A 507 -5.40 -22.80 20.00
N ALA A 508 -5.71 -22.82 18.70
CA ALA A 508 -5.36 -21.75 17.76
C ALA A 508 -6.56 -21.20 16.97
N PRO A 509 -7.63 -20.71 17.65
CA PRO A 509 -8.84 -20.25 16.96
C PRO A 509 -8.66 -18.91 16.21
N TYR A 510 -7.63 -18.11 16.52
CA TYR A 510 -7.41 -16.79 15.92
C TYR A 510 -6.48 -16.88 14.72
N SER A 511 -5.30 -17.50 14.85
CA SER A 511 -4.37 -17.62 13.71
C SER A 511 -4.69 -18.77 12.76
N ARG A 512 -5.41 -19.79 13.25
CA ARG A 512 -5.56 -21.10 12.57
C ARG A 512 -4.23 -21.75 12.19
N PHE A 513 -3.16 -21.42 12.93
CA PHE A 513 -1.81 -21.93 12.70
C PHE A 513 -1.40 -22.83 13.88
N PRO A 514 -1.72 -24.13 13.84
CA PRO A 514 -1.37 -25.06 14.90
C PRO A 514 0.14 -25.36 14.86
N VAL A 515 0.79 -25.27 16.00
CA VAL A 515 2.22 -25.56 16.19
C VAL A 515 2.36 -26.58 17.31
N GLY A 516 3.18 -27.59 17.08
CA GLY A 516 3.58 -28.57 18.09
C GLY A 516 5.09 -28.51 18.33
N ALA A 517 5.49 -28.70 19.58
CA ALA A 517 6.88 -28.79 19.99
C ALA A 517 7.10 -30.02 20.88
N ALA A 518 8.30 -30.59 20.81
CA ALA A 518 8.74 -31.67 21.67
C ALA A 518 10.19 -31.47 22.13
N LEU A 519 10.44 -31.75 23.40
CA LEU A 519 11.74 -31.65 24.06
C LEU A 519 12.18 -33.05 24.47
N ARG A 520 13.37 -33.48 24.05
CA ARG A 520 14.01 -34.67 24.59
C ARG A 520 14.85 -34.28 25.80
N LEU A 521 14.68 -34.99 26.90
CA LEU A 521 15.42 -34.80 28.13
C LEU A 521 16.60 -35.77 28.22
N SER A 522 17.58 -35.46 29.08
CA SER A 522 18.81 -36.25 29.23
C SER A 522 18.60 -37.66 29.79
N ASP A 523 17.45 -37.93 30.41
CA ASP A 523 17.00 -39.26 30.87
C ASP A 523 16.21 -40.02 29.78
N GLY A 524 16.02 -39.42 28.61
CA GLY A 524 15.25 -39.97 27.49
C GLY A 524 13.76 -39.61 27.50
N THR A 525 13.26 -38.94 28.54
CA THR A 525 11.86 -38.49 28.63
C THR A 525 11.56 -37.44 27.55
N VAL A 526 10.32 -37.45 27.00
CA VAL A 526 9.86 -36.45 26.03
C VAL A 526 8.77 -35.58 26.64
N VAL A 527 8.96 -34.27 26.62
CA VAL A 527 7.96 -33.27 27.03
C VAL A 527 7.42 -32.57 25.80
N THR A 528 6.10 -32.52 25.65
CA THR A 528 5.44 -31.94 24.48
C THR A 528 4.70 -30.65 24.83
N GLY A 529 4.47 -29.81 23.82
CA GLY A 529 3.70 -28.58 23.97
C GLY A 529 3.00 -28.20 22.68
N ALA A 530 1.87 -27.53 22.81
CA ALA A 530 1.12 -26.95 21.70
C ALA A 530 0.92 -25.46 21.96
N ASN A 531 0.73 -24.67 20.89
CA ASN A 531 0.40 -23.26 21.07
C ASN A 531 -1.02 -23.11 21.63
N VAL A 532 -1.17 -22.15 22.55
CA VAL A 532 -2.42 -21.77 23.19
C VAL A 532 -2.60 -20.27 23.00
N GLU A 533 -3.55 -19.91 22.16
CA GLU A 533 -3.85 -18.53 21.86
C GLU A 533 -4.79 -17.91 22.88
N ASN A 534 -4.63 -16.61 23.07
CA ASN A 534 -5.51 -15.80 23.90
C ASN A 534 -5.96 -14.58 23.07
N ALA A 535 -7.20 -14.14 23.27
CA ALA A 535 -7.71 -12.93 22.63
C ALA A 535 -6.83 -11.70 22.92
N SER A 536 -6.17 -11.68 24.09
CA SER A 536 -5.03 -10.80 24.36
C SER A 536 -3.75 -11.47 23.85
N TYR A 537 -3.32 -11.11 22.64
CA TYR A 537 -2.18 -11.76 21.96
C TYR A 537 -0.88 -11.79 22.79
N GLY A 538 -0.64 -10.81 23.65
CA GLY A 538 0.52 -10.81 24.56
C GLY A 538 0.51 -11.94 25.59
N LEU A 539 -0.66 -12.56 25.83
CA LEU A 539 -0.83 -13.72 26.71
C LEU A 539 -0.79 -15.06 25.94
N THR A 540 -0.68 -15.04 24.61
CA THR A 540 -0.54 -16.26 23.80
C THR A 540 0.78 -16.95 24.13
N ASN A 541 0.71 -18.27 24.33
CA ASN A 541 1.89 -19.10 24.58
C ASN A 541 2.16 -19.99 23.37
N CYS A 542 3.40 -19.96 22.87
CA CYS A 542 3.81 -20.81 21.75
C CYS A 542 4.14 -22.22 22.24
N ALA A 543 4.12 -23.19 21.32
CA ALA A 543 4.32 -24.60 21.62
C ALA A 543 5.62 -24.89 22.38
N GLU A 544 6.71 -24.24 22.00
CA GLU A 544 8.04 -24.39 22.60
C GLU A 544 8.05 -23.91 24.04
N ARG A 545 7.43 -22.76 24.33
CA ARG A 545 7.30 -22.24 25.69
C ARG A 545 6.36 -23.08 26.53
N THR A 546 5.29 -23.62 25.95
CA THR A 546 4.42 -24.58 26.64
C THR A 546 5.22 -25.81 27.10
N ALA A 547 6.01 -26.42 26.20
CA ALA A 547 6.83 -27.58 26.54
C ALA A 547 7.95 -27.24 27.55
N LEU A 548 8.66 -26.13 27.33
CA LEU A 548 9.79 -25.72 28.17
C LEU A 548 9.34 -25.35 29.58
N PHE A 549 8.24 -24.62 29.73
CA PHE A 549 7.74 -24.26 31.05
C PHE A 549 7.15 -25.45 31.80
N GLN A 550 6.56 -26.41 31.09
CA GLN A 550 6.15 -27.68 31.69
C GLN A 550 7.37 -28.45 32.25
N TRP A 551 8.46 -28.58 31.48
CA TRP A 551 9.69 -29.17 31.99
C TRP A 551 10.31 -28.34 33.12
N ALA A 552 10.38 -27.02 32.96
CA ALA A 552 11.06 -26.13 33.91
C ALA A 552 10.36 -26.05 35.27
N ALA A 553 9.06 -26.36 35.32
CA ALA A 553 8.27 -26.49 36.52
C ALA A 553 8.20 -27.93 37.07
N SER A 554 8.76 -28.91 36.37
CA SER A 554 8.76 -30.32 36.80
C SER A 554 9.92 -30.66 37.77
N PRO A 555 9.79 -31.72 38.58
CA PRO A 555 10.89 -32.21 39.42
C PRO A 555 12.17 -32.52 38.64
N ALA A 556 12.04 -32.93 37.36
CA ALA A 556 13.15 -33.29 36.49
C ALA A 556 14.21 -32.18 36.41
N ARG A 557 13.80 -30.91 36.34
CA ARG A 557 14.76 -29.78 36.30
C ARG A 557 15.58 -29.69 37.59
N ALA A 558 14.93 -29.85 38.75
CA ALA A 558 15.58 -29.81 40.06
C ALA A 558 16.52 -31.01 40.27
N GLU A 559 16.19 -32.16 39.68
CA GLU A 559 17.00 -33.39 39.67
C GLU A 559 18.18 -33.33 38.69
N GLY A 560 18.38 -32.21 38.00
CA GLY A 560 19.51 -32.04 37.09
C GLY A 560 19.25 -32.53 35.66
N ILE A 561 18.06 -33.03 35.35
CA ILE A 561 17.70 -33.52 34.01
C ILE A 561 17.56 -32.33 33.07
N ARG A 562 18.32 -32.33 31.96
CA ARG A 562 18.42 -31.22 31.01
C ARG A 562 17.69 -31.52 29.72
N VAL A 563 17.28 -30.47 28.99
CA VAL A 563 16.84 -30.59 27.60
C VAL A 563 18.07 -30.84 26.73
N VAL A 564 18.05 -31.89 25.92
CA VAL A 564 19.15 -32.30 25.03
C VAL A 564 18.80 -32.23 23.55
N ALA A 565 17.52 -32.01 23.20
CA ALA A 565 17.07 -31.92 21.82
C ALA A 565 15.67 -31.28 21.74
N VAL A 566 15.38 -30.56 20.66
CA VAL A 566 14.10 -29.87 20.45
C VAL A 566 13.58 -30.12 19.03
N ALA A 567 12.29 -30.42 18.88
CA ALA A 567 11.62 -30.46 17.58
C ALA A 567 10.43 -29.50 17.57
N VAL A 568 10.24 -28.79 16.45
CA VAL A 568 9.13 -27.86 16.23
C VAL A 568 8.51 -28.13 14.88
N MET A 569 7.18 -28.19 14.84
CA MET A 569 6.42 -28.51 13.63
C MET A 569 5.15 -27.67 13.52
N ALA A 570 4.85 -27.23 12.30
CA ALA A 570 3.59 -26.59 11.95
C ALA A 570 3.20 -26.95 10.51
N ASP A 571 1.93 -26.72 10.18
CA ASP A 571 1.45 -26.83 8.80
C ASP A 571 1.86 -25.59 7.99
N SER A 572 2.96 -25.69 7.25
CA SER A 572 3.58 -24.54 6.57
C SER A 572 4.41 -24.95 5.34
N PRO A 573 4.57 -24.07 4.33
CA PRO A 573 5.33 -24.41 3.11
C PRO A 573 6.82 -24.71 3.36
N ASP A 574 7.43 -24.06 4.35
CA ASP A 574 8.83 -24.22 4.75
C ASP A 574 8.92 -24.69 6.22
N PRO A 575 10.00 -25.35 6.65
CA PRO A 575 10.22 -25.69 8.06
C PRO A 575 10.08 -24.49 9.02
N VAL A 576 9.14 -24.58 9.95
CA VAL A 576 8.78 -23.47 10.86
C VAL A 576 9.87 -23.23 11.91
N ALA A 577 10.24 -21.96 12.14
CA ALA A 577 11.18 -21.58 13.19
C ALA A 577 10.45 -21.01 14.42
N PRO A 578 10.99 -21.19 15.64
CA PRO A 578 10.44 -20.54 16.84
C PRO A 578 10.41 -19.01 16.72
N CYS A 579 9.43 -18.37 17.35
CA CYS A 579 9.39 -16.91 17.43
C CYS A 579 10.49 -16.35 18.35
N GLY A 580 10.76 -15.04 18.29
CA GLY A 580 11.84 -14.41 19.06
C GLY A 580 11.79 -14.68 20.57
N ALA A 581 10.58 -14.63 21.17
CA ALA A 581 10.41 -14.94 22.59
C ALA A 581 10.76 -16.39 22.93
N CYS A 582 10.40 -17.34 22.06
CA CYS A 582 10.73 -18.76 22.25
C CYS A 582 12.22 -19.02 22.10
N ARG A 583 12.89 -18.36 21.15
CA ARG A 583 14.34 -18.46 20.99
C ARG A 583 15.08 -17.94 22.22
N GLN A 584 14.61 -16.84 22.80
CA GLN A 584 15.18 -16.29 24.04
C GLN A 584 14.99 -17.24 25.24
N VAL A 585 13.83 -17.89 25.34
CA VAL A 585 13.58 -18.89 26.39
C VAL A 585 14.41 -20.14 26.17
N LEU A 586 14.54 -20.61 24.92
CA LEU A 586 15.44 -21.72 24.57
C LEU A 586 16.90 -21.41 24.96
N ALA A 587 17.38 -20.20 24.65
CA ALA A 587 18.73 -19.77 24.99
C ALA A 587 18.99 -19.72 26.51
N GLU A 588 17.97 -19.45 27.32
CA GLU A 588 18.08 -19.47 28.79
C GLU A 588 18.13 -20.91 29.35
N PHE A 589 17.39 -21.84 28.75
CA PHE A 589 17.15 -23.17 29.33
C PHE A 589 17.92 -24.33 28.67
N CYS A 590 18.51 -24.11 27.51
CA CYS A 590 19.23 -25.10 26.72
C CYS A 590 20.67 -24.63 26.45
N SER A 591 21.62 -25.55 26.23
CA SER A 591 22.96 -25.12 25.79
C SER A 591 22.92 -24.64 24.33
N PRO A 592 23.80 -23.72 23.90
CA PRO A 592 23.86 -23.23 22.53
C PRO A 592 23.99 -24.34 21.46
N GLU A 593 24.60 -25.47 21.82
CA GLU A 593 24.82 -26.63 20.95
C GLU A 593 23.60 -27.57 20.87
N THR A 594 22.55 -27.33 21.67
CA THR A 594 21.36 -28.18 21.69
C THR A 594 20.74 -28.22 20.29
N PRO A 595 20.60 -29.40 19.66
CA PRO A 595 20.04 -29.52 18.31
C PRO A 595 18.55 -29.19 18.30
N VAL A 596 18.15 -28.48 17.26
CA VAL A 596 16.76 -28.12 16.99
C VAL A 596 16.37 -28.57 15.58
N TRP A 597 15.33 -29.40 15.48
CA TRP A 597 14.70 -29.76 14.22
C TRP A 597 13.47 -28.89 13.98
N LEU A 598 13.53 -28.13 12.90
CA LEU A 598 12.43 -27.37 12.35
C LEU A 598 11.79 -28.22 11.26
N ALA A 599 10.48 -28.38 11.27
CA ALA A 599 9.79 -29.22 10.30
C ALA A 599 8.45 -28.66 9.87
N ASN A 600 7.97 -29.11 8.72
CA ASN A 600 6.59 -28.95 8.31
C ASN A 600 5.85 -30.30 8.23
N THR A 601 4.55 -30.21 8.00
CA THR A 601 3.64 -31.35 7.84
C THR A 601 3.96 -32.20 6.60
N ASP A 602 4.47 -31.57 5.53
CA ASP A 602 4.86 -32.19 4.24
C ASP A 602 6.18 -32.98 4.28
N GLY A 603 6.89 -32.96 5.41
CA GLY A 603 8.11 -33.75 5.62
C GLY A 603 9.41 -33.02 5.30
N ALA A 604 9.37 -31.73 4.95
CA ALA A 604 10.57 -30.90 4.90
C ALA A 604 11.08 -30.66 6.33
N VAL A 605 12.39 -30.89 6.53
CA VAL A 605 13.05 -30.73 7.82
C VAL A 605 14.35 -29.95 7.65
N ARG A 606 14.59 -29.00 8.56
CA ARG A 606 15.85 -28.27 8.69
C ARG A 606 16.38 -28.43 10.11
N ARG A 607 17.64 -28.86 10.24
CA ARG A 607 18.36 -28.91 11.53
C ARG A 607 19.10 -27.60 11.75
N THR A 608 19.14 -27.13 12.99
CA THR A 608 19.93 -26.00 13.48
C THR A 608 20.27 -26.24 14.96
N THR A 609 20.83 -25.27 15.67
CA THR A 609 21.04 -25.31 17.12
C THR A 609 20.38 -24.12 17.82
N VAL A 610 20.28 -24.17 19.15
CA VAL A 610 19.76 -23.05 19.94
C VAL A 610 20.60 -21.77 19.73
N GLY A 611 21.92 -21.89 19.67
CA GLY A 611 22.82 -20.76 19.45
C GLY A 611 22.70 -20.15 18.04
N GLU A 612 22.49 -20.96 17.02
CA GLU A 612 22.22 -20.49 15.65
C GLU A 612 20.85 -19.82 15.51
N LEU A 613 19.86 -20.26 16.30
CA LEU A 613 18.53 -19.65 16.30
C LEU A 613 18.54 -18.24 16.89
N LEU A 614 19.36 -17.97 17.91
CA LEU A 614 19.50 -16.66 18.52
C LEU A 614 20.98 -16.38 18.83
N PRO A 615 21.75 -15.90 17.84
CA PRO A 615 23.10 -15.41 18.08
C PRO A 615 23.06 -14.23 19.05
N ASP A 616 24.11 -14.10 19.87
CA ASP A 616 24.26 -13.04 20.87
C ASP A 616 23.08 -12.90 21.85
N ALA A 617 22.45 -14.03 22.20
CA ALA A 617 21.29 -14.09 23.08
C ALA A 617 21.53 -13.34 24.40
N PHE A 618 20.53 -12.55 24.82
CA PHE A 618 20.58 -11.85 26.09
C PHE A 618 20.54 -12.84 27.26
N GLY A 619 21.49 -12.82 28.18
CA GLY A 619 21.58 -13.81 29.24
C GLY A 619 22.00 -13.28 30.61
N PRO A 620 21.98 -14.12 31.66
CA PRO A 620 22.32 -13.74 33.02
C PRO A 620 23.72 -13.10 33.17
N ALA A 621 24.67 -13.46 32.30
CA ALA A 621 26.00 -12.88 32.26
C ALA A 621 25.99 -11.37 31.94
N GLN A 622 25.07 -10.89 31.11
CA GLN A 622 24.90 -9.48 30.78
C GLN A 622 24.13 -8.71 31.86
N MET A 623 23.35 -9.41 32.69
CA MET A 623 22.68 -8.85 33.87
C MET A 623 23.58 -8.79 35.11
N ALA A 624 24.75 -9.42 35.07
CA ALA A 624 25.69 -9.48 36.20
C ALA A 624 26.52 -8.19 36.41
N GLY A 625 26.43 -7.22 35.49
CA GLY A 625 27.11 -5.92 35.58
C GLY A 625 26.35 -4.90 36.43
N GLY A 626 26.20 -5.16 37.72
CA GLY A 626 25.49 -4.26 38.63
C GLY A 626 25.39 -4.73 40.08
N ARG A 627 26.45 -5.35 40.62
CA ARG A 627 26.65 -5.45 42.07
C ARG A 627 27.97 -4.84 42.47
#